data_AF-A0A9D1ZV63-F1
#
_entry.id   AF-A0A9D1ZV63-F1
#
_cell.length_a   1.000
_cell.length_b   1.000
_cell.length_c   1.000
_cell.angle_alpha   90.00
_cell.angle_beta   90.00
_cell.angle_gamma   90.00
#
_symmetry.space_group_name_H-M   'P 1'
#
loop_
_entity.id
_entity.type
_entity.pdbx_description
1 polymer ?
#
loop_
_entity_poly.entity_id
_entity_poly.type
_entity_poly.pdbx_seq_one_letter_code
_entity_poly.pdbx_strand_id
1 'polypeptide(L)'
;MFEKLFKKKPKDKAIIKFWQEFESRADLYADILAQDAEDSDDFIWMKTLVGKGLKLCCIDSTVGYEFEFEASRDPVRLVFHHMNDEYLKQVGQKLEEYYPSTLSEKIGFAVAE
;
A
#
# COMPACT_ATOMS: atom_id res chain seq x y z
N MET A 1 -13.92 -20.51 25.00
CA MET A 1 -12.46 -20.26 25.10
C MET A 1 -11.69 -20.73 23.84
N PHE A 2 -12.33 -20.73 22.65
CA PHE A 2 -11.73 -21.21 21.38
C PHE A 2 -11.45 -20.08 20.36
N GLU A 3 -11.90 -18.85 20.60
CA GLU A 3 -11.79 -17.72 19.66
C GLU A 3 -10.37 -17.12 19.54
N LYS A 4 -9.40 -17.59 20.33
CA LYS A 4 -8.02 -17.04 20.35
C LYS A 4 -7.03 -17.76 19.42
N LEU A 5 -7.41 -18.86 18.77
CA LEU A 5 -6.46 -19.73 18.05
C LEU A 5 -6.37 -19.50 16.54
N PHE A 6 -7.20 -18.65 15.94
CA PHE A 6 -7.17 -18.36 14.49
C PHE A 6 -7.31 -16.86 14.17
N LYS A 7 -6.64 -15.98 14.93
CA LYS A 7 -6.47 -14.61 14.45
C LYS A 7 -5.63 -14.67 13.16
N LYS A 8 -6.25 -14.33 12.03
CA LYS A 8 -5.58 -14.27 10.74
C LYS A 8 -4.39 -13.32 10.85
N LYS A 9 -3.23 -13.77 10.39
CA LYS A 9 -1.99 -12.97 10.41
C LYS A 9 -1.72 -12.39 9.03
N PRO A 10 -1.14 -11.19 8.94
CA PRO A 10 -0.65 -10.66 7.67
C PRO A 10 0.28 -11.67 6.97
N LYS A 11 0.27 -11.65 5.64
CA LYS A 11 1.11 -12.52 4.82
C LYS A 11 2.40 -11.80 4.47
N ASP A 12 3.42 -11.91 5.32
CA ASP A 12 4.73 -11.27 5.12
C ASP A 12 5.29 -11.48 3.72
N LYS A 13 5.18 -12.70 3.15
CA LYS A 13 5.62 -12.98 1.77
C LYS A 13 4.91 -12.14 0.71
N ALA A 14 3.61 -11.86 0.90
CA ALA A 14 2.85 -11.02 -0.02
C ALA A 14 3.25 -9.55 0.13
N ILE A 15 3.50 -9.09 1.37
CA ILE A 15 3.90 -7.72 1.69
C ILE A 15 5.30 -7.41 1.14
N ILE A 16 6.27 -8.30 1.37
CA ILE A 16 7.62 -8.17 0.82
C ILE A 16 7.57 -8.15 -0.71
N LYS A 17 6.80 -9.05 -1.32
CA LYS A 17 6.65 -9.10 -2.77
C LYS A 17 6.00 -7.82 -3.32
N PHE A 18 4.97 -7.30 -2.64
CA PHE A 18 4.35 -6.03 -2.99
C PHE A 18 5.39 -4.90 -3.02
N TRP A 19 6.19 -4.77 -1.96
CA TRP A 19 7.21 -3.72 -1.90
C TRP A 19 8.29 -3.88 -2.96
N GLN A 20 8.77 -5.10 -3.23
CA GLN A 20 9.73 -5.37 -4.30
C GLN A 20 9.18 -4.99 -5.68
N GLU A 21 7.93 -5.35 -5.97
CA GLU A 21 7.27 -5.01 -7.24
C GLU A 21 6.99 -3.51 -7.36
N PHE A 22 6.64 -2.86 -6.26
CA PHE A 22 6.44 -1.41 -6.19
C PHE A 22 7.78 -0.68 -6.43
N GLU A 23 8.82 -1.08 -5.71
CA GLU A 23 10.17 -0.50 -5.80
C GLU A 23 10.75 -0.62 -7.20
N SER A 24 10.56 -1.77 -7.86
CA SER A 24 11.02 -1.97 -9.25
C SER A 24 10.42 -1.00 -10.27
N ARG A 25 9.33 -0.30 -9.91
CA ARG A 25 8.60 0.65 -10.76
C ARG A 25 8.51 2.05 -10.15
N ALA A 26 9.23 2.30 -9.07
CA ALA A 26 9.05 3.53 -8.28
C ALA A 26 9.38 4.81 -9.06
N ASP A 27 10.38 4.77 -9.95
CA ASP A 27 10.72 5.92 -10.80
C ASP A 27 9.56 6.25 -11.76
N LEU A 28 9.02 5.24 -12.45
CA LEU A 28 7.85 5.40 -13.31
C LEU A 28 6.63 5.90 -12.54
N TYR A 29 6.39 5.38 -11.34
CA TYR A 29 5.27 5.82 -10.51
C TYR A 29 5.45 7.28 -10.06
N ALA A 30 6.66 7.69 -9.67
CA ALA A 30 6.95 9.07 -9.31
C ALA A 30 6.73 10.02 -10.50
N ASP A 31 7.17 9.64 -11.71
CA ASP A 31 6.96 10.41 -12.93
C ASP A 31 5.47 10.56 -13.28
N ILE A 32 4.67 9.51 -13.07
CA ILE A 32 3.20 9.56 -13.27
C ILE A 32 2.56 10.49 -12.24
N LEU A 33 2.95 10.38 -10.97
CA LEU A 33 2.40 11.17 -9.87
C LEU A 33 2.75 12.66 -10.00
N ALA A 34 3.89 13.00 -10.61
CA ALA A 34 4.32 14.39 -10.81
C ALA A 34 3.54 15.14 -11.90
N GLN A 35 2.76 14.45 -12.74
CA GLN A 35 2.03 15.05 -13.87
C GLN A 35 0.68 15.67 -13.50
N ASP A 36 0.26 15.57 -12.23
CA ASP A 36 -0.95 16.21 -11.65
C ASP A 36 -2.27 15.92 -12.40
N ALA A 37 -2.31 14.79 -13.13
CA ALA A 37 -3.43 14.34 -13.94
C ALA A 37 -3.96 13.00 -13.42
N GLU A 38 -4.70 13.04 -12.30
CA GLU A 38 -5.29 11.84 -11.67
C GLU A 38 -6.30 11.10 -12.57
N ASP A 39 -6.81 11.79 -13.60
CA ASP A 39 -7.74 11.20 -14.58
C ASP A 39 -7.03 10.60 -15.80
N SER A 40 -5.68 10.66 -15.84
CA SER A 40 -4.90 10.09 -16.94
C SER A 40 -4.95 8.57 -16.96
N ASP A 41 -4.86 7.98 -18.15
CA ASP A 41 -4.78 6.53 -18.33
C ASP A 41 -3.60 5.92 -17.55
N ASP A 42 -2.47 6.64 -17.48
CA ASP A 42 -1.27 6.21 -16.77
C ASP A 42 -1.49 6.18 -15.25
N PHE A 43 -2.14 7.21 -14.68
CA PHE A 43 -2.49 7.23 -13.27
C PHE A 43 -3.49 6.12 -12.91
N ILE A 44 -4.54 5.95 -13.73
CA ILE A 44 -5.54 4.88 -13.54
C ILE A 44 -4.88 3.50 -13.62
N TRP A 45 -3.97 3.30 -14.56
CA TRP A 45 -3.19 2.07 -14.70
C TRP A 45 -2.32 1.80 -13.48
N MET A 46 -1.55 2.80 -13.02
CA MET A 46 -0.71 2.70 -11.84
C MET A 46 -1.55 2.36 -10.59
N LYS A 47 -2.62 3.12 -10.35
CA LYS A 47 -3.54 2.88 -9.22
C LYS A 47 -4.11 1.46 -9.29
N THR A 48 -4.47 0.97 -10.47
CA THR A 48 -4.93 -0.42 -10.65
C THR A 48 -3.86 -1.45 -10.30
N LEU A 49 -2.60 -1.23 -10.68
CA LEU A 49 -1.50 -2.15 -10.35
C LEU A 49 -1.21 -2.17 -8.85
N VAL A 50 -1.11 -1.00 -8.22
CA VAL A 50 -0.87 -0.87 -6.77
C VAL A 50 -2.00 -1.52 -5.99
N GLY A 51 -3.26 -1.26 -6.40
CA GLY A 51 -4.43 -1.90 -5.82
C GLY A 51 -4.40 -3.43 -5.92
N LYS A 52 -4.03 -3.99 -7.08
CA LYS A 52 -3.89 -5.46 -7.26
C LYS A 52 -2.81 -6.05 -6.36
N GLY A 53 -1.68 -5.36 -6.17
CA GLY A 53 -0.62 -5.78 -5.27
C GLY A 53 -1.08 -5.78 -3.79
N LEU A 54 -1.68 -4.67 -3.35
CA LEU A 54 -2.23 -4.53 -2.00
C LEU A 54 -3.33 -5.55 -1.69
N LYS A 55 -4.12 -5.95 -2.70
CA LYS A 55 -5.17 -6.97 -2.55
C LYS A 55 -4.62 -8.29 -2.01
N LEU A 56 -3.42 -8.68 -2.44
CA LEU A 56 -2.78 -9.92 -1.99
C LEU A 56 -2.33 -9.83 -0.53
N CYS A 57 -1.97 -8.63 -0.06
CA CYS A 57 -1.64 -8.35 1.33
C CYS A 57 -2.90 -8.42 2.22
N CYS A 58 -4.03 -7.97 1.68
CA CYS A 58 -5.30 -7.80 2.41
C CYS A 58 -6.31 -8.94 2.19
N ILE A 59 -5.93 -10.02 1.50
CA ILE A 59 -6.86 -11.08 1.02
C ILE A 59 -7.71 -11.74 2.12
N ASP A 60 -7.25 -11.66 3.37
CA ASP A 60 -7.89 -12.26 4.52
C ASP A 60 -8.82 -11.30 5.30
N SER A 61 -8.87 -10.03 4.89
CA SER A 61 -9.78 -9.02 5.43
C SER A 61 -11.24 -9.38 5.18
N THR A 62 -12.11 -9.04 6.13
CA THR A 62 -13.57 -9.14 5.99
C THR A 62 -14.23 -7.82 5.59
N VAL A 63 -13.44 -6.74 5.52
CA VAL A 63 -13.87 -5.41 5.07
C VAL A 63 -13.07 -4.96 3.85
N GLY A 64 -13.58 -3.99 3.10
CA GLY A 64 -12.80 -3.32 2.06
C GLY A 64 -11.59 -2.61 2.67
N TYR A 65 -10.47 -2.60 1.94
CA TYR A 65 -9.34 -1.74 2.23
C TYR A 65 -9.32 -0.59 1.21
N GLU A 66 -8.71 0.52 1.59
CA GLU A 66 -8.56 1.69 0.73
C GLU A 66 -7.12 2.17 0.75
N PHE A 67 -6.71 2.84 -0.33
CA PHE A 67 -5.42 3.49 -0.41
C PHE A 67 -5.52 4.70 -1.34
N GLU A 68 -4.69 5.69 -1.08
CA GLU A 68 -4.60 6.91 -1.88
C GLU A 68 -3.16 7.36 -2.07
N PHE A 69 -2.94 8.27 -3.01
CA PHE A 69 -1.68 8.98 -3.16
C PHE A 69 -1.91 10.44 -2.79
N GLU A 70 -1.26 10.89 -1.72
CA GLU A 70 -1.26 12.31 -1.36
C GLU A 70 -0.27 13.06 -2.27
N ALA A 71 -0.75 13.45 -3.46
CA ALA A 71 0.04 14.18 -4.46
C ALA A 71 0.43 15.60 -4.03
N SER A 72 -0.25 16.16 -3.03
CA SER A 72 0.06 17.49 -2.46
C SER A 72 1.35 17.55 -1.64
N ARG A 73 2.05 16.42 -1.47
CA ARG A 73 3.32 16.31 -0.73
C ARG A 73 4.49 16.09 -1.68
N ASP A 74 5.68 16.51 -1.22
CA ASP A 74 6.96 16.23 -1.89
C ASP A 74 7.93 15.57 -0.89
N PRO A 75 8.30 14.28 -1.06
CA PRO A 75 7.78 13.39 -2.09
C PRO A 75 6.30 13.02 -1.85
N VAL A 76 5.61 12.64 -2.93
CA VAL A 76 4.24 12.11 -2.90
C VAL A 76 4.17 10.92 -1.95
N ARG A 77 3.05 10.72 -1.26
CA ARG A 77 2.91 9.67 -0.25
C ARG A 77 1.81 8.67 -0.60
N LEU A 78 2.15 7.38 -0.65
CA LEU A 78 1.17 6.30 -0.64
C LEU A 78 0.61 6.15 0.78
N VAL A 79 -0.71 6.29 0.93
CA VAL A 79 -1.40 6.13 2.21
C VAL A 79 -2.25 4.87 2.16
N PHE A 80 -2.05 3.96 3.12
CA PHE A 80 -2.89 2.78 3.30
C PHE A 80 -3.90 3.02 4.42
N HIS A 81 -5.19 2.89 4.11
CA HIS A 81 -6.27 3.06 5.08
C HIS A 81 -6.67 1.72 5.67
N HIS A 82 -6.55 1.60 6.98
CA HIS A 82 -6.89 0.36 7.69
C HIS A 82 -8.38 0.25 8.04
N MET A 83 -9.19 1.27 7.78
CA MET A 83 -10.65 1.26 7.95
C MET A 83 -11.09 0.85 9.37
N ASN A 84 -10.31 1.27 10.37
CA ASN A 84 -10.39 0.81 11.76
C ASN A 84 -10.45 -0.73 12.01
N ASP A 85 -10.10 -1.56 11.03
CA ASP A 85 -10.10 -3.02 11.14
C ASP A 85 -8.81 -3.56 11.76
N GLU A 86 -8.93 -4.51 12.69
CA GLU A 86 -7.80 -5.05 13.44
C GLU A 86 -6.84 -5.90 12.61
N TYR A 87 -7.33 -6.55 11.55
CA TYR A 87 -6.46 -7.27 10.61
C TYR A 87 -5.73 -6.29 9.70
N LEU A 88 -6.43 -5.29 9.15
CA LEU A 88 -5.83 -4.27 8.31
C LEU A 88 -4.82 -3.40 9.08
N LYS A 89 -5.04 -3.10 10.37
CA LYS A 89 -4.04 -2.45 11.23
C LYS A 89 -2.74 -3.25 11.29
N GLN A 90 -2.84 -4.58 11.46
CA GLN A 90 -1.66 -5.45 11.45
C GLN A 90 -0.99 -5.49 10.07
N VAL A 91 -1.76 -5.45 8.99
CA VAL A 91 -1.22 -5.35 7.62
C VAL A 91 -0.48 -4.02 7.44
N GLY A 92 -1.06 -2.90 7.88
CA GLY A 92 -0.44 -1.57 7.84
C GLY A 92 0.89 -1.55 8.59
N GLN A 93 0.92 -2.06 9.82
CA GLN A 93 2.17 -2.18 10.60
C GLN A 93 3.24 -2.99 9.85
N LYS A 94 2.85 -4.08 9.19
CA LYS A 94 3.77 -4.89 8.40
C LYS A 94 4.20 -4.20 7.11
N LEU A 95 3.33 -3.43 6.47
CA LEU A 95 3.72 -2.58 5.34
C LEU A 95 4.76 -1.54 5.76
N GLU A 96 4.61 -0.92 6.93
CA GLU A 96 5.62 0.01 7.48
C GLU A 96 6.93 -0.70 7.82
N GLU A 97 6.87 -1.87 8.46
CA GLU A 97 8.04 -2.66 8.84
C GLU A 97 8.89 -3.09 7.64
N TYR A 98 8.24 -3.46 6.53
CA TYR A 98 8.91 -3.90 5.31
C TYR A 98 9.11 -2.78 4.27
N TYR A 99 8.79 -1.53 4.62
CA TYR A 99 8.92 -0.40 3.71
C TYR A 99 10.39 -0.20 3.27
N PRO A 100 10.71 -0.28 1.97
CA PRO A 100 12.07 -0.11 1.47
C PRO A 100 12.60 1.30 1.73
N SER A 101 13.77 1.42 2.37
CA SER A 101 14.39 2.72 2.63
C SER A 101 14.76 3.48 1.36
N THR A 102 15.00 2.78 0.25
CA THR A 102 15.26 3.35 -1.08
C THR A 102 14.08 4.15 -1.64
N LEU A 103 12.86 3.91 -1.16
CA LEU A 103 11.66 4.62 -1.60
C LEU A 103 11.45 5.97 -0.91
N SER A 104 12.05 6.21 0.26
CA SER A 104 11.78 7.42 1.04
C SER A 104 12.12 8.72 0.32
N GLU A 105 13.01 8.67 -0.67
CA GLU A 105 13.40 9.82 -1.49
C GLU A 105 12.51 9.99 -2.74
N LYS A 106 11.64 9.02 -3.04
CA LYS A 106 10.82 8.99 -4.27
C LYS A 106 9.33 9.06 -3.98
N ILE A 107 8.83 8.16 -3.14
CA ILE A 107 7.42 8.04 -2.77
C ILE A 107 7.38 7.65 -1.30
N GLY A 108 6.88 8.52 -0.43
CA GLY A 108 6.69 8.22 0.99
C GLY A 108 5.60 7.17 1.22
N PHE A 109 5.57 6.59 2.43
CA PHE A 109 4.51 5.69 2.86
C PHE A 109 3.95 6.08 4.22
N ALA A 110 2.65 5.89 4.42
CA ALA A 110 2.01 6.01 5.72
C ALA A 110 0.80 5.08 5.85
N VAL A 111 0.42 4.82 7.10
CA VAL A 111 -0.81 4.13 7.47
C VAL A 111 -1.77 5.13 8.12
N ALA A 112 -3.04 5.09 7.73
CA ALA A 112 -4.09 5.97 8.22
C ALA A 112 -5.36 5.18 8.59
N GLU A 113 -6.29 5.87 9.27
CA GLU A 113 -7.57 5.29 9.68
C GLU A 113 -8.52 5.00 8.53
#